data_AF-A0A7X2D8V4-F1
#
_entry.id   AF-A0A7X2D8V4-F1
#
_cell.length_a   1.000
_cell.length_b   1.000
_cell.length_c   1.000
_cell.angle_alpha   90.00
_cell.angle_beta   90.00
_cell.angle_gamma   90.00
#
_symmetry.space_group_name_H-M   'P 1'
#
loop_
_entity.id
_entity.type
_entity.pdbx_description
1 polymer ?
#
loop_
_entity_poly.entity_id
_entity_poly.type
_entity_poly.pdbx_seq_one_letter_code
_entity_poly.pdbx_strand_id
1 'polypeptide(L)'
;MADFKEEGPRIRVHPSIGKPVICYFKDSLREEVYENILHFVEVTGEANINPQTGEIISIKISDVNRLESKEDELTDKLPSGSPLQEGFWSELSLEELAEAQGVKRLTNIEEILGEWPGDESEGDIAEEVRRWREENIPKV
;
A
#
# COMPACT_ATOMS: atom_id res chain seq x y z
N MET A 1 4.40 0.95 15.58
CA MET A 1 3.99 1.96 16.58
C MET A 1 3.69 1.26 17.90
N ALA A 2 4.53 1.46 18.92
CA ALA A 2 4.27 0.99 20.28
C ALA A 2 3.47 2.05 21.05
N ASP A 3 2.36 1.65 21.65
CA ASP A 3 1.47 2.51 22.46
C ASP A 3 1.57 2.03 23.91
N PHE A 4 2.16 2.85 24.78
CA PHE A 4 2.35 2.55 26.19
C PHE A 4 1.17 3.12 26.98
N LYS A 5 0.13 2.30 27.22
CA LYS A 5 -0.89 2.59 28.25
C LYS A 5 -0.45 2.01 29.59
N GLU A 6 -0.77 2.71 30.67
CA GLU A 6 -0.31 2.56 32.08
C GLU A 6 -0.53 1.18 32.78
N GLU A 7 -0.39 0.05 32.08
CA GLU A 7 -0.53 -1.31 32.63
C GLU A 7 0.78 -2.14 32.65
N GLY A 8 1.93 -1.46 32.78
CA GLY A 8 3.25 -2.08 32.87
C GLY A 8 3.98 -2.23 31.51
N PRO A 9 5.23 -2.73 31.51
CA PRO A 9 6.07 -2.87 30.33
C PRO A 9 5.51 -3.92 29.34
N ARG A 10 4.59 -3.47 28.48
CA ARG A 10 3.97 -4.25 27.40
C ARG A 10 4.32 -3.63 26.06
N ILE A 11 4.73 -4.45 25.10
CA ILE A 11 4.88 -4.07 23.69
C ILE A 11 4.06 -4.97 22.79
N ARG A 12 3.74 -4.49 21.60
CA ARG A 12 3.13 -5.30 20.53
C ARG A 12 4.16 -5.52 19.44
N VAL A 13 4.51 -6.78 19.20
CA VAL A 13 5.41 -7.16 18.12
C VAL A 13 4.57 -7.55 16.92
N HIS A 14 4.85 -6.92 15.79
CA HIS A 14 4.19 -7.19 14.52
C HIS A 14 5.09 -8.09 13.68
N PRO A 15 4.78 -9.40 13.56
CA PRO A 15 5.52 -10.27 12.66
C PRO A 15 5.24 -9.89 11.20
N SER A 16 6.18 -10.22 10.29
CA SER A 16 6.00 -9.98 8.85
C SER A 16 4.78 -10.71 8.27
N ILE A 17 4.36 -11.81 8.89
CA ILE A 17 3.18 -12.60 8.53
C ILE A 17 2.48 -13.00 9.83
N GLY A 18 1.21 -12.64 9.96
CA GLY A 18 0.35 -13.09 11.07
C GLY A 18 -0.25 -11.96 11.91
N LYS A 19 -0.86 -12.35 13.03
CA LYS A 19 -1.49 -11.41 13.98
C LYS A 19 -0.43 -10.79 14.90
N PRO A 20 -0.60 -9.53 15.33
CA PRO A 20 0.28 -8.93 16.32
C PRO A 20 0.22 -9.69 17.64
N VAL A 21 1.39 -9.92 18.22
CA VAL A 21 1.54 -10.65 19.50
C VAL A 21 1.84 -9.65 20.61
N ILE A 22 1.20 -9.84 21.75
CA ILE A 22 1.45 -9.02 22.95
C ILE A 22 2.63 -9.61 23.69
N CYS A 23 3.64 -8.79 23.94
CA CYS A 23 4.86 -9.20 24.63
C CYS A 23 5.07 -8.39 25.91
N TYR A 24 5.64 -9.04 26.91
CA TYR A 24 5.95 -8.48 28.22
C TYR A 24 7.45 -8.50 28.41
N PHE A 25 8.04 -7.40 28.88
CA PHE A 25 9.48 -7.31 29.13
C PHE A 25 9.73 -6.83 30.57
N LYS A 26 10.93 -7.08 31.09
CA LYS A 26 11.34 -6.55 32.40
C LYS A 26 11.85 -5.12 32.23
N ASP A 27 11.74 -4.30 33.27
CA ASP A 27 12.20 -2.89 33.22
C ASP A 27 13.69 -2.74 32.86
N SER A 28 14.52 -3.76 33.11
CA SER A 28 15.93 -3.76 32.70
C SER A 28 16.15 -3.68 31.18
N LEU A 29 15.21 -4.19 30.38
CA LEU A 29 15.27 -4.18 28.91
C LEU A 29 14.56 -2.97 28.31
N ARG A 30 14.14 -2.01 29.15
CA ARG A 30 13.34 -0.87 28.71
C ARG A 30 14.10 -0.03 27.69
N GLU A 31 15.33 0.39 28.01
CA GLU A 31 16.13 1.24 27.13
C GLU A 31 16.38 0.59 25.77
N GLU A 32 16.79 -0.67 25.74
CA GLU A 32 17.00 -1.43 24.50
C GLU A 32 15.73 -1.53 23.66
N VAL A 33 14.57 -1.77 24.28
CA VAL A 33 13.30 -1.80 23.56
C VAL A 33 12.95 -0.43 22.99
N TYR A 34 13.22 0.66 23.71
CA TYR A 34 12.94 2.02 23.25
C TYR A 34 13.79 2.41 22.04
N GLU A 35 15.08 2.08 22.06
CA GLU A 35 15.97 2.33 20.93
C GLU A 35 15.54 1.55 19.69
N ASN A 36 14.93 0.38 19.86
CA ASN A 36 14.57 -0.52 18.77
C ASN A 36 13.08 -0.46 18.34
N ILE A 37 12.28 0.53 18.77
CA ILE A 37 10.84 0.63 18.44
C ILE A 37 10.57 0.70 16.93
N LEU A 38 11.46 1.35 16.18
CA LEU A 38 11.32 1.58 14.73
C LEU A 38 12.13 0.59 13.88
N HIS A 39 12.85 -0.31 14.52
CA HIS A 39 13.78 -1.23 13.86
C HIS A 39 13.22 -2.64 13.79
N PHE A 40 13.73 -3.43 12.85
CA PHE A 40 13.45 -4.85 12.83
C PHE A 40 14.23 -5.53 13.96
N VAL A 41 13.52 -6.32 14.77
CA VAL A 41 14.08 -6.98 15.94
C VAL A 41 13.78 -8.47 15.92
N GLU A 42 14.75 -9.25 16.38
CA GLU A 42 14.58 -10.62 16.83
C GLU A 42 14.35 -10.61 18.34
N VAL A 43 13.29 -11.27 18.78
CA VAL A 43 12.89 -11.31 20.18
C VAL A 43 12.97 -12.75 20.66
N THR A 44 13.75 -13.00 21.71
CA THR A 44 13.85 -14.33 22.33
C THR A 44 13.23 -14.31 23.72
N GLY A 45 12.56 -15.41 24.08
CA GLY A 45 11.84 -15.47 25.34
C GLY A 45 10.92 -16.67 25.49
N GLU A 46 10.11 -16.62 26.54
CA GLU A 46 9.15 -17.68 26.88
C GLU A 46 7.79 -17.35 26.25
N ALA A 47 7.34 -18.20 25.32
CA ALA A 47 6.03 -18.08 24.71
C ALA A 47 4.97 -18.84 25.53
N ASN A 48 3.90 -18.15 25.91
CA ASN A 48 2.68 -18.77 26.42
C ASN A 48 1.75 -19.05 25.23
N ILE A 49 1.58 -20.33 24.95
CA ILE A 49 0.80 -20.84 23.82
C ILE A 49 -0.54 -21.34 24.35
N ASN A 50 -1.62 -21.08 23.62
CA ASN A 50 -2.89 -21.71 23.91
C ASN A 50 -2.82 -23.20 23.56
N PRO A 51 -3.00 -24.14 24.52
CA PRO A 51 -2.88 -25.57 24.25
C PRO A 51 -3.92 -26.12 23.27
N GLN A 52 -5.03 -25.40 23.02
CA GLN A 52 -6.09 -25.86 22.11
C GLN A 52 -5.93 -25.37 20.68
N THR A 53 -5.35 -24.18 20.47
CA THR A 53 -5.23 -23.57 19.14
C THR A 53 -3.80 -23.52 18.62
N GLY A 54 -2.81 -23.73 19.48
CA GLY A 54 -1.40 -23.55 19.13
C GLY A 54 -1.01 -22.10 18.86
N GLU A 55 -1.93 -21.14 19.02
CA GLU A 55 -1.65 -19.72 18.84
C GLU A 55 -0.87 -19.16 20.04
N ILE A 56 0.12 -18.31 19.75
CA ILE A 56 0.88 -17.60 20.77
C ILE A 56 -0.01 -16.50 21.36
N ILE A 57 -0.33 -16.61 22.65
CA ILE A 57 -1.13 -15.61 23.36
C ILE A 57 -0.23 -14.45 23.81
N SER A 58 0.92 -14.79 24.40
CA SER A 58 1.88 -13.78 24.85
C SER A 58 3.30 -14.31 24.90
N ILE A 59 4.28 -13.41 24.76
CA ILE A 59 5.71 -13.73 24.87
C ILE A 59 6.32 -12.92 26.01
N LYS A 60 6.98 -13.58 26.96
CA LYS A 60 7.85 -12.91 27.93
C LYS A 60 9.24 -12.80 27.35
N ILE A 61 9.67 -11.57 27.09
CA ILE A 61 10.93 -11.25 26.45
C ILE A 61 12.07 -11.39 27.46
N SER A 62 13.07 -12.17 27.09
CA SER A 62 14.34 -12.30 27.81
C SER A 62 15.45 -11.48 27.18
N ASP A 63 15.44 -11.35 25.85
CA ASP A 63 16.47 -10.63 25.09
C ASP A 63 15.90 -10.09 23.76
N VAL A 64 16.43 -8.95 23.29
CA VAL A 64 16.02 -8.28 22.04
C VAL A 64 17.25 -7.93 21.23
N ASN A 65 17.39 -8.52 20.05
CA ASN A 65 18.49 -8.24 19.13
C ASN A 65 17.99 -7.49 17.89
N ARG A 66 18.73 -6.47 17.48
CA ARG A 66 18.44 -5.71 16.26
C ARG A 66 18.89 -6.49 15.02
N LEU A 67 18.03 -6.57 14.02
CA LEU A 67 18.31 -7.21 12.72
C LEU A 67 18.59 -6.15 11.66
N GLU A 68 19.83 -5.64 11.62
CA GLU A 68 20.28 -4.64 10.64
C GLU A 68 20.13 -5.15 9.19
N SER A 69 20.35 -6.45 8.95
CA SER A 69 20.30 -7.06 7.62
C SER A 69 18.95 -6.92 6.90
N LYS A 70 17.85 -6.77 7.64
CA LYS A 70 16.51 -6.60 7.06
C LYS A 70 16.17 -5.15 6.76
N GLU A 71 16.86 -4.22 7.42
CA GLU A 71 16.77 -2.79 7.16
C GLU A 71 17.43 -2.45 5.83
N ASP A 72 18.61 -3.03 5.58
CA ASP A 72 19.35 -2.87 4.33
C ASP A 72 18.60 -3.46 3.11
N GLU A 73 17.95 -4.60 3.27
CA GLU A 73 17.10 -5.16 2.19
C GLU A 73 15.89 -4.29 1.84
N LEU A 74 15.39 -3.50 2.80
CA LEU A 74 14.29 -2.57 2.57
C LEU A 74 14.76 -1.27 1.95
N THR A 75 15.92 -0.76 2.34
CA THR A 75 16.53 0.42 1.72
C THR A 75 16.94 0.13 0.28
N ASP A 76 17.46 -1.07 -0.01
CA ASP A 76 17.78 -1.49 -1.39
C ASP A 76 16.54 -1.69 -2.27
N LYS A 77 15.37 -1.97 -1.68
CA LYS A 77 14.09 -2.12 -2.40
C LYS A 77 13.27 -0.84 -2.49
N LEU A 78 13.64 0.21 -1.75
CA LEU A 78 13.06 1.51 -1.97
C LEU A 78 13.51 1.95 -3.37
N PRO A 79 12.58 2.29 -4.29
CA PRO A 79 12.99 2.95 -5.50
C PRO A 79 13.71 4.23 -5.07
N SER A 80 15.02 4.26 -5.26
CA SER A 80 15.84 5.47 -5.30
C SER A 80 15.32 6.29 -6.47
N GLY A 81 14.17 6.95 -6.26
CA GLY A 81 13.65 7.91 -7.20
C GLY A 81 14.73 8.97 -7.38
N SER A 82 15.04 9.29 -8.64
CA SER A 82 15.84 10.47 -8.95
C SER A 82 15.33 11.64 -8.08
N PRO A 83 16.23 12.48 -7.54
CA PRO A 83 15.80 13.64 -6.76
C PRO A 83 14.70 14.35 -7.53
N LEU A 84 13.57 14.61 -6.85
CA LEU A 84 12.44 15.32 -7.44
C LEU A 84 13.01 16.55 -8.13
N GLN A 85 12.68 16.72 -9.42
CA GLN A 85 13.17 17.87 -10.18
C GLN A 85 12.84 19.14 -9.40
N GLU A 86 13.82 20.07 -9.33
CA GLU A 86 13.64 21.37 -8.70
C GLU A 86 12.37 22.02 -9.27
N GLY A 87 11.33 22.14 -8.44
CA GLY A 87 10.01 22.64 -8.87
C GLY A 87 8.83 21.67 -8.70
N PHE A 88 9.02 20.42 -8.27
CA PHE A 88 7.84 19.57 -7.96
C PHE A 88 6.90 20.21 -6.90
N TRP A 89 7.49 20.92 -5.94
CA TRP A 89 6.76 21.64 -4.89
C TRP A 89 6.55 23.13 -5.20
N SER A 90 6.87 23.61 -6.41
CA SER A 90 6.55 24.99 -6.77
C SER A 90 5.06 25.11 -7.06
N GLU A 91 4.42 26.11 -6.47
CA GLU A 91 3.03 26.44 -6.73
C GLU A 91 2.90 26.95 -8.17
N LEU A 92 2.46 26.07 -9.08
CA LEU A 92 2.02 26.45 -10.42
C LEU A 92 0.58 26.98 -10.35
N SER A 93 0.30 28.05 -11.10
CA SER A 93 -1.07 28.50 -11.31
C SER A 93 -1.88 27.47 -12.12
N LEU A 94 -3.21 27.58 -12.09
CA LEU A 94 -4.09 26.66 -12.81
C LEU A 94 -3.82 26.67 -14.32
N GLU A 95 -3.51 27.86 -14.87
CA GLU A 95 -3.15 28.06 -16.26
C GLU A 95 -1.82 27.37 -16.63
N GLU A 96 -0.79 27.52 -15.80
CA GLU A 96 0.52 26.89 -16.02
C GLU A 96 0.44 25.36 -15.89
N LEU A 97 -0.39 24.85 -14.97
CA LEU A 97 -0.67 23.41 -14.87
C LEU A 97 -1.37 22.86 -16.11
N ALA A 98 -2.34 23.61 -16.64
CA ALA A 98 -3.05 23.22 -17.85
C ALA A 98 -2.08 23.15 -19.05
N GLU A 99 -1.19 24.14 -19.20
CA GLU A 99 -0.18 24.16 -20.25
C GLU A 99 0.83 23.01 -20.12
N ALA A 100 1.34 22.75 -18.91
CA ALA A 100 2.26 21.63 -18.64
C ALA A 100 1.64 20.26 -18.96
N GLN A 101 0.32 20.13 -18.82
CA GLN A 101 -0.44 18.92 -19.14
C GLN A 101 -0.97 18.91 -20.57
N GLY A 102 -0.69 19.94 -21.37
CA GLY A 102 -1.21 20.07 -22.74
C GLY A 102 -2.71 20.29 -22.82
N VAL A 103 -3.36 20.64 -21.70
CA VAL A 103 -4.80 20.90 -21.60
C VAL A 103 -5.05 22.34 -22.03
N LYS A 104 -5.87 22.52 -23.07
CA LYS A 104 -6.33 23.83 -23.51
C LYS A 104 -7.73 24.10 -22.95
N ARG A 105 -7.96 25.33 -22.50
CA ARG A 105 -9.30 25.79 -22.13
C ARG A 105 -10.16 25.86 -23.40
N LEU A 106 -11.17 25.00 -23.49
CA LEU A 106 -12.14 25.04 -24.59
C LEU A 106 -13.11 26.19 -24.37
N THR A 107 -13.17 27.11 -25.33
CA THR A 107 -14.11 28.24 -25.33
C THR A 107 -15.42 27.92 -26.02
N ASN A 108 -15.45 26.88 -26.86
CA ASN A 108 -16.63 26.46 -27.60
C ASN A 108 -17.06 25.05 -27.15
N ILE A 109 -18.31 24.93 -26.73
CA ILE A 109 -18.92 23.66 -26.32
C ILE A 109 -19.05 22.70 -27.52
N GLU A 110 -19.16 23.26 -28.73
CA GLU A 110 -19.22 22.52 -30.01
C GLU A 110 -17.94 21.72 -30.30
N GLU A 111 -16.78 22.10 -29.73
CA GLU A 111 -15.53 21.32 -29.87
C GLU A 111 -15.50 20.07 -28.98
N ILE A 112 -16.36 20.02 -27.94
CA ILE A 112 -16.52 18.86 -27.04
C ILE A 112 -17.56 17.89 -27.63
N LEU A 113 -18.63 18.44 -28.19
CA LEU A 113 -19.64 17.72 -28.93
C LEU A 113 -19.13 17.43 -30.35
N GLY A 114 -18.13 16.56 -30.47
CA GLY A 114 -17.87 15.92 -31.75
C GLY A 114 -19.17 15.34 -32.31
N GLU A 115 -19.31 15.32 -33.64
CA GLU A 115 -20.41 14.60 -34.29
C GLU A 115 -20.40 13.16 -33.78
N TRP A 116 -21.50 12.75 -33.13
CA TRP A 116 -21.63 11.39 -32.64
C TRP A 116 -21.51 10.44 -33.83
N PRO A 117 -20.52 9.52 -33.86
CA PRO A 117 -20.34 8.61 -34.98
C PRO A 117 -21.51 7.62 -34.95
N GLY A 118 -22.55 7.93 -35.72
CA GLY A 118 -23.78 7.15 -35.73
C GLY A 118 -24.96 7.83 -36.40
N ASP A 119 -24.89 9.14 -36.73
CA ASP A 119 -26.08 9.78 -37.32
C ASP A 119 -26.20 9.56 -38.83
N GLU A 120 -25.10 9.48 -39.59
CA GLU A 120 -25.20 9.19 -41.03
C GLU A 120 -24.00 8.35 -41.54
N SER A 121 -24.27 7.08 -41.89
CA SER A 121 -23.51 6.23 -42.83
C SER A 121 -22.34 5.33 -42.38
N GLU A 122 -21.97 5.26 -41.11
CA GLU A 122 -21.07 4.17 -40.65
C GLU A 122 -21.89 2.94 -40.24
N GLY A 123 -21.94 1.97 -41.15
CA GLY A 123 -22.39 0.58 -41.00
C GLY A 123 -23.22 0.29 -39.76
N ASP A 124 -24.54 0.11 -39.98
CA ASP A 124 -25.54 -0.20 -38.97
C ASP A 124 -25.03 -1.26 -37.98
N ILE A 125 -24.53 -0.82 -36.83
CA ILE A 125 -23.94 -1.67 -35.78
C ILE A 125 -24.94 -2.77 -35.39
N ALA A 126 -26.24 -2.51 -35.57
CA ALA A 126 -27.31 -3.48 -35.40
C ALA A 126 -27.22 -4.69 -36.35
N GLU A 127 -26.82 -4.48 -37.62
CA GLU A 127 -26.60 -5.57 -38.58
C GLU A 127 -25.37 -6.40 -38.23
N GLU A 128 -24.27 -5.75 -37.81
CA GLU A 128 -23.04 -6.44 -37.42
C GLU A 128 -23.28 -7.35 -36.19
N VAL A 129 -24.04 -6.85 -35.22
CA VAL A 129 -24.47 -7.62 -34.03
C VAL A 129 -25.42 -8.77 -34.41
N ARG A 130 -26.30 -8.60 -35.40
CA ARG A 130 -27.14 -9.70 -35.91
C ARG A 130 -26.30 -10.81 -36.53
N ARG A 131 -25.35 -10.46 -37.40
CA ARG A 131 -24.45 -11.44 -38.04
C ARG A 131 -23.71 -12.28 -37.01
N TRP A 132 -23.16 -11.63 -35.98
CA TRP A 132 -22.44 -12.34 -34.91
C TRP A 132 -23.33 -13.28 -34.11
N ARG A 133 -24.61 -12.94 -33.92
CA ARG A 133 -25.57 -13.83 -33.25
C ARG A 133 -25.91 -15.04 -34.11
N GLU A 134 -26.06 -14.87 -35.41
CA GLU A 134 -26.38 -15.97 -36.34
C GLU A 134 -25.21 -16.97 -36.48
N GLU A 135 -23.96 -16.49 -36.48
CA GLU A 135 -22.78 -17.35 -36.54
C GLU A 135 -22.54 -18.16 -35.24
N ASN A 136 -23.03 -17.68 -34.10
CA ASN A 136 -22.79 -18.29 -32.78
C ASN A 136 -23.98 -19.11 -32.25
N ILE A 137 -25.01 -19.40 -33.05
CA ILE A 137 -26.05 -20.35 -32.64
C ILE A 137 -25.51 -21.78 -32.89
N PRO A 138 -25.26 -22.60 -31.85
CA PRO A 138 -24.88 -23.99 -32.06
C PRO A 138 -26.06 -24.73 -32.70
N LYS A 139 -25.82 -25.31 -33.88
CA LYS A 139 -26.78 -26.20 -34.54
C LYS A 139 -26.99 -27.43 -33.65
N VAL A 140 -28.21 -27.60 -33.13
CA VAL A 140 -28.70 -28.82 -32.46
C VAL A 140 -29.09 -29.85 -33.52
#